data_AF-A0A519DC90-F1
#
_entry.id   AF-A0A519DC90-F1
#
_cell.length_a   1.000
_cell.length_b   1.000
_cell.length_c   1.000
_cell.angle_alpha   90.00
_cell.angle_beta   90.00
_cell.angle_gamma   90.00
#
_symmetry.space_group_name_H-M   'P 1'
#
loop_
_entity.id
_entity.type
_entity.pdbx_description
1 polymer ?
#
loop_
_entity_poly.entity_id
_entity_poly.type
_entity_poly.pdbx_seq_one_letter_code
_entity_poly.pdbx_strand_id
1 'polypeptide(L)'
;MVQLKWVFVSVSPRNNEMVCIQGGNMPDASKLSTASGQLGPICAITGKALKFSEAIVLDDEYVCWEAYVEVTGATPSTVGKDVGGLKLG
;
A
#
# COMPACT_ATOMS: atom_id res chain seq x y z
N MET A 1 -6.87 -21.59 48.05
CA MET A 1 -6.25 -20.52 47.26
C MET A 1 -5.07 -21.14 46.51
N VAL A 2 -5.23 -21.52 45.24
CA VAL A 2 -4.20 -22.23 44.45
C VAL A 2 -3.67 -21.26 43.39
N GLN A 3 -2.37 -20.95 43.46
CA GLN A 3 -1.69 -20.11 42.49
C GLN A 3 -1.35 -20.94 41.25
N LEU A 4 -2.01 -20.69 40.12
CA LEU A 4 -1.63 -21.26 38.82
C LEU A 4 -0.46 -20.45 38.26
N LYS A 5 0.74 -21.06 38.31
CA LYS A 5 1.96 -20.52 37.72
C LYS A 5 1.97 -20.86 36.23
N TRP A 6 1.71 -19.85 35.40
CA TRP A 6 1.79 -19.96 33.94
C TRP A 6 3.26 -20.07 33.53
N VAL A 7 3.64 -21.21 32.97
CA VAL A 7 4.95 -21.40 32.35
C VAL A 7 4.82 -20.97 30.90
N PHE A 8 5.41 -19.83 30.54
CA PHE A 8 5.54 -19.41 29.16
C PHE A 8 6.66 -20.25 28.52
N VAL A 9 6.30 -21.12 27.58
CA VAL A 9 7.25 -21.82 26.71
C VAL A 9 7.59 -20.88 25.56
N SER A 10 8.84 -20.39 25.51
CA SER A 10 9.37 -19.67 24.36
C SER A 10 10.05 -20.65 23.39
N VAL A 11 9.41 -20.89 22.24
CA VAL A 11 10.04 -21.60 21.11
C VAL A 11 10.96 -20.62 20.38
N SER A 12 12.25 -20.97 20.20
CA SER A 12 13.17 -20.22 19.34
C SER A 12 12.83 -20.47 17.86
N PRO A 13 12.74 -19.43 17.02
CA PRO A 13 12.37 -19.60 15.61
C PRO A 13 13.52 -20.24 14.82
N ARG A 14 13.17 -21.14 13.89
CA ARG A 14 14.12 -21.75 12.95
C ARG A 14 14.39 -20.75 11.83
N ASN A 15 15.64 -20.77 11.38
CA ASN A 15 16.34 -19.86 10.45
C ASN A 15 15.74 -19.65 9.06
N ASN A 16 14.48 -20.03 8.80
CA ASN A 16 13.79 -19.82 7.52
C ASN A 16 12.26 -19.60 7.65
N GLU A 17 11.77 -19.29 8.86
CA GLU A 17 10.38 -18.87 9.07
C GLU A 17 10.25 -17.37 8.76
N MET A 18 9.21 -16.96 8.04
CA MET A 18 8.91 -15.54 7.80
C MET A 18 8.79 -14.83 9.15
N VAL A 19 9.83 -14.10 9.53
CA VAL A 19 9.90 -13.45 10.82
C VAL A 19 8.90 -12.31 10.82
N CYS A 20 7.91 -12.36 11.71
CA CYS A 20 7.25 -11.15 12.18
C CYS A 20 8.31 -10.33 12.93
N ILE A 21 9.22 -9.67 12.20
CA ILE A 21 10.25 -8.80 12.76
C ILE A 21 9.48 -7.80 13.59
N GLN A 22 9.74 -7.78 14.90
CA GLN A 22 9.14 -6.81 15.80
C GLN A 22 9.37 -5.41 15.22
N GLY A 23 8.30 -4.81 14.70
CA GLY A 23 8.13 -3.37 14.51
C GLY A 23 9.14 -2.64 13.61
N GLY A 24 9.52 -3.19 12.45
CA GLY A 24 10.43 -2.50 11.52
C GLY A 24 9.83 -2.05 10.18
N ASN A 25 8.78 -2.70 9.70
CA ASN A 25 8.29 -2.52 8.31
C ASN A 25 6.77 -2.31 8.20
N MET A 26 6.09 -2.01 9.32
CA MET A 26 4.70 -1.56 9.22
C MET A 26 4.70 -0.12 8.67
N PRO A 27 4.05 0.16 7.52
CA PRO A 27 3.90 1.54 7.07
C PRO A 27 3.22 2.36 8.17
N ASP A 28 3.61 3.63 8.29
CA ASP A 28 3.10 4.53 9.33
C ASP A 28 1.56 4.47 9.39
N ALA A 29 1.03 4.10 10.55
CA ALA A 29 -0.40 3.95 10.78
C ALA A 29 -1.17 5.26 10.50
N SER A 30 -0.50 6.41 10.65
CA SER A 30 -1.07 7.73 10.38
C SER A 30 -1.32 7.96 8.88
N LYS A 31 -0.62 7.23 8.01
CA LYS A 31 -0.79 7.28 6.54
C LYS A 31 -1.81 6.25 6.04
N LEU A 32 -2.50 5.55 6.94
CA LEU A 32 -3.48 4.50 6.62
C LEU A 32 -4.88 4.89 7.10
N SER A 33 -5.89 4.44 6.37
CA SER A 33 -7.31 4.58 6.68
C SER A 33 -8.05 3.27 6.39
N THR A 34 -9.11 3.01 7.15
CA THR A 34 -9.98 1.84 6.98
C THR A 34 -11.28 2.22 6.28
N ALA A 35 -11.23 3.17 5.35
CA ALA A 35 -12.40 3.54 4.56
C ALA A 35 -12.79 2.39 3.63
N SER A 36 -14.06 1.95 3.68
CA SER A 36 -14.60 0.80 2.94
C SER A 36 -14.29 -0.60 3.52
N GLY A 37 -13.87 -0.69 4.78
CA GLY A 37 -13.68 -1.98 5.48
C GLY A 37 -12.42 -2.77 5.08
N GLN A 38 -11.58 -2.16 4.24
CA GLN A 38 -10.24 -2.65 3.90
C GLN A 38 -9.22 -1.58 4.31
N LEU A 39 -8.04 -2.01 4.76
CA LEU A 39 -6.92 -1.11 5.01
C LEU A 39 -6.48 -0.49 3.67
N GLY A 40 -6.32 0.82 3.63
CA GLY A 40 -5.86 1.56 2.47
C GLY A 40 -5.10 2.82 2.86
N PRO A 41 -4.31 3.42 1.97
CA PRO A 41 -3.54 4.61 2.31
C PRO A 41 -4.38 5.88 2.25
N ILE A 42 -3.88 6.95 2.85
CA ILE A 42 -4.44 8.29 2.74
C ILE A 42 -3.66 9.05 1.67
N CYS A 43 -4.37 9.78 0.80
CA CYS A 43 -3.73 10.70 -0.13
C CYS A 43 -3.00 11.82 0.64
N ALA A 44 -1.70 11.96 0.43
CA ALA A 44 -0.89 12.99 1.09
C ALA A 44 -1.33 14.42 0.74
N ILE A 45 -1.90 14.63 -0.46
CA ILE A 45 -2.28 15.94 -0.98
C ILE A 45 -3.73 16.28 -0.64
N THR A 46 -4.67 15.35 -0.86
CA THR A 46 -6.11 15.61 -0.70
C THR A 46 -6.68 15.11 0.62
N GLY A 47 -5.94 14.32 1.40
CA GLY A 47 -6.39 13.75 2.67
C GLY A 47 -7.51 12.72 2.54
N LYS A 48 -7.89 12.32 1.32
CA LYS A 48 -8.92 11.32 1.08
C LYS A 48 -8.37 9.92 1.36
N ALA A 49 -9.20 9.08 1.97
CA ALA A 49 -8.90 7.66 2.11
C ALA A 49 -9.01 6.96 0.76
N LEU A 50 -7.97 6.25 0.36
CA LEU A 50 -7.85 5.53 -0.91
C LEU A 50 -7.79 4.03 -0.65
N LYS A 51 -8.14 3.24 -1.68
CA LYS A 51 -7.81 1.81 -1.71
C LYS A 51 -6.38 1.61 -2.24
N PHE A 52 -5.71 0.54 -1.83
CA PHE A 52 -4.38 0.21 -2.37
C PHE A 52 -4.37 0.01 -3.90
N SER A 53 -5.51 -0.37 -4.49
CA SER A 53 -5.66 -0.48 -5.95
C SER A 53 -5.68 0.86 -6.68
N GLU A 54 -6.02 1.95 -5.99
CA GLU A 54 -6.19 3.29 -6.57
C GLU A 54 -5.04 4.24 -6.18
N ALA A 55 -4.24 3.86 -5.18
CA ALA A 55 -3.15 4.67 -4.68
C ALA A 55 -1.93 4.56 -5.60
N ILE A 56 -1.37 5.70 -5.97
CA ILE A 56 -0.14 5.80 -6.77
C ILE A 56 0.98 6.22 -5.82
N VAL A 57 2.13 5.56 -5.90
CA VAL A 57 3.31 5.91 -5.09
C VAL A 57 4.11 6.98 -5.83
N LEU A 58 4.33 8.12 -5.18
CA LEU A 58 5.14 9.23 -5.66
C LEU A 58 6.06 9.69 -4.52
N ASP A 59 7.39 9.59 -4.72
CA ASP A 59 8.41 10.01 -3.74
C ASP A 59 8.13 9.58 -2.28
N ASP A 60 7.89 8.27 -2.09
CA ASP A 60 7.56 7.64 -0.79
C ASP A 60 6.21 8.04 -0.15
N GLU A 61 5.35 8.72 -0.92
CA GLU A 61 3.98 9.07 -0.51
C GLU A 61 2.91 8.43 -1.39
N TYR A 62 1.72 8.24 -0.82
CA TYR A 62 0.55 7.79 -1.56
C TYR A 62 -0.26 8.99 -2.02
N VAL A 63 -0.50 9.08 -3.33
CA VAL A 63 -1.27 10.16 -3.95
C VAL A 63 -2.46 9.60 -4.73
N CYS A 64 -3.52 10.40 -4.82
CA CYS A 64 -4.66 10.11 -5.68
C CYS A 64 -4.34 10.48 -7.13
N TRP A 65 -5.06 9.89 -8.09
CA TRP A 65 -4.83 10.14 -9.52
C TRP A 65 -4.86 11.62 -9.88
N GLU A 66 -5.83 12.37 -9.36
CA GLU A 66 -5.97 13.80 -9.63
C GLU A 66 -4.74 14.57 -9.18
N ALA A 67 -4.25 14.28 -7.97
CA ALA A 67 -3.08 14.93 -7.41
C ALA A 67 -1.79 14.48 -8.13
N TYR A 68 -1.71 13.21 -8.55
CA TYR A 68 -0.61 12.71 -9.36
C TYR A 68 -0.49 13.45 -10.70
N VAL A 69 -1.60 13.69 -11.40
CA VAL A 69 -1.64 14.43 -12.67
C VAL A 69 -1.22 15.88 -12.47
N GLU A 70 -1.71 16.54 -11.40
CA GLU A 70 -1.34 17.92 -11.07
C GLU A 70 0.16 18.08 -10.79
N VAL A 71 0.76 17.14 -10.06
CA VAL A 71 2.18 17.20 -9.67
C VAL A 71 3.11 16.80 -10.82
N THR A 72 2.77 15.76 -11.57
CA THR A 72 3.66 15.20 -12.60
C THR A 72 3.41 15.77 -13.99
N GLY A 73 2.26 16.39 -14.23
CA GLY A 73 1.81 16.77 -15.57
C GLY A 73 1.55 15.57 -16.48
N ALA A 74 1.47 14.35 -15.93
CA ALA A 74 1.30 13.13 -16.71
C ALA A 74 -0.07 13.10 -17.41
N THR A 75 -0.07 12.75 -18.69
CA THR A 75 -1.29 12.49 -19.46
C THR A 75 -1.47 10.98 -19.66
N PRO A 76 -2.69 10.45 -19.60
CA PRO A 76 -2.94 9.04 -19.86
C PRO A 76 -2.46 8.64 -21.26
N SER A 77 -1.75 7.52 -21.37
CA SER A 77 -1.21 7.03 -22.64
C SER A 77 -2.26 6.32 -23.52
N THR A 78 -3.55 6.50 -23.24
CA THR A 78 -4.67 5.87 -23.96
C THR A 78 -4.92 6.47 -25.35
N VAL A 79 -4.13 7.48 -25.76
CA VAL A 79 -4.15 7.97 -27.14
C VAL A 79 -3.59 6.88 -28.05
N GLY A 80 -4.51 6.21 -28.75
CA GLY A 80 -4.16 5.25 -29.81
C GLY A 80 -3.29 5.94 -30.84
N LYS A 81 -2.05 5.44 -31.02
CA LYS A 81 -1.20 5.88 -32.12
C LYS A 81 -1.58 5.09 -33.36
N ASP A 82 -1.73 5.79 -34.48
CA ASP A 82 -1.86 5.14 -35.78
C ASP A 82 -0.53 4.46 -36.08
N VAL A 83 -0.51 3.13 -35.89
CA VAL A 83 0.64 2.29 -36.24
C VAL A 83 0.45 1.86 -37.68
N GLY A 84 1.06 2.62 -38.60
CA GLY A 84 1.11 2.26 -40.01
C GLY A 84 1.64 0.83 -40.18
N GLY A 85 0.79 -0.09 -40.61
CA GLY A 85 1.16 -1.50 -40.84
C GLY A 85 0.37 -2.52 -40.01
N LEU A 86 -0.40 -2.11 -39.00
CA LEU A 86 -1.26 -3.04 -38.25
C LEU A 86 -2.57 -3.30 -39.01
N LYS A 87 -2.60 -4.36 -39.82
CA LYS A 87 -3.84 -4.87 -40.43
C LYS A 87 -4.66 -5.58 -39.35
N LEU A 88 -5.59 -4.87 -38.73
CA LEU A 88 -6.70 -5.48 -37.99
C LEU A 88 -7.70 -5.99 -39.03
N GLY A 89 -7.44 -7.20 -39.54
CA GLY A 89 -8.32 -7.95 -40.45
C GLY A 89 -8.99 -9.09 -39.73
#